data_AF-A0A7W8RNK9-F1
#
_entry.id   AF-A0A7W8RNK9-F1
#
_cell.length_a   1.000
_cell.length_b   1.000
_cell.length_c   1.000
_cell.angle_alpha   90.00
_cell.angle_beta   90.00
_cell.angle_gamma   90.00
#
_symmetry.space_group_name_H-M   'P 1'
#
loop_
_entity.id
_entity.type
_entity.pdbx_description
1 polymer ?
#
loop_
_entity_poly.entity_id
_entity_poly.type
_entity_poly.pdbx_seq_one_letter_code
_entity_poly.pdbx_strand_id
1 'polypeptide(L)'
;MSSLSTVISTLKPSHYVSINDDGVQGGNYNNDGATGTNAIAVGVNATAGGTNSSAYGNKANAAGNAATALGYSANATGANSSAMGVGSTASGDNATAVGAGAIASGRNSVSLGKDSVADEDNTVSLGSAGNERRLTNVAPGINPTDGVNMSQLQGVQNSLNNSINSVARKAYGGVAAATALTMIPDVDQGKTLSVGIGGASYQGYGATAIGFTARITSNLKVRAGVGISSAGSSYGVGASYQW
;
A
#
# COMPACT_ATOMS: atom_id res chain seq x y z
N MET A 1 50.42 -24.97 54.86
CA MET A 1 50.60 -23.91 53.86
C MET A 1 50.21 -24.49 52.51
N SER A 2 49.04 -24.16 51.98
CA SER A 2 48.72 -24.47 50.59
C SER A 2 49.69 -23.68 49.71
N SER A 3 50.41 -24.34 48.81
CA SER A 3 51.31 -23.63 47.90
C SER A 3 50.49 -22.74 46.97
N LEU A 4 51.06 -21.61 46.55
CA LEU A 4 50.43 -20.68 45.61
C LEU A 4 49.92 -21.38 44.34
N SER A 5 50.61 -22.46 43.92
CA SER A 5 50.21 -23.34 42.82
C SER A 5 48.89 -24.09 43.04
N THR A 6 48.56 -24.47 44.28
CA THR A 6 47.31 -25.16 44.62
C THR A 6 46.12 -24.20 44.66
N VAL A 7 46.35 -22.93 45.00
CA VAL A 7 45.32 -21.87 44.96
C VAL A 7 45.01 -21.46 43.52
N ILE A 8 46.01 -21.41 42.64
CA ILE A 8 45.84 -21.08 41.22
C ILE A 8 45.11 -22.19 40.45
N SER A 9 45.30 -23.47 40.79
CA SER A 9 44.60 -24.58 40.12
C SER A 9 43.14 -24.76 40.55
N THR A 10 42.75 -24.24 41.72
CA THR A 10 41.35 -24.16 42.16
C THR A 10 40.63 -22.90 41.67
N LEU A 11 41.36 -21.91 41.15
CA LEU A 11 40.85 -20.75 40.43
C LEU A 11 40.54 -21.07 38.97
N LYS A 12 39.81 -22.15 38.66
CA LYS A 12 39.19 -22.25 37.33
C LYS A 12 37.94 -21.36 37.37
N PRO A 13 37.96 -20.16 36.78
CA PRO A 13 36.88 -19.20 36.99
C PRO A 13 35.58 -19.76 36.41
N SER A 14 34.46 -19.43 37.04
CA SER A 14 33.16 -19.59 36.38
C SER A 14 33.11 -18.62 35.20
N HIS A 15 33.16 -19.15 33.99
CA HIS A 15 33.00 -18.36 32.77
C HIS A 15 31.54 -18.44 32.32
N TYR A 16 30.78 -17.36 32.49
CA TYR A 16 29.43 -17.25 31.94
C TYR A 16 29.41 -16.90 30.44
N VAL A 17 30.54 -16.43 29.91
CA VAL A 17 30.71 -15.97 28.52
C VAL A 17 32.01 -16.56 27.95
N SER A 18 31.96 -17.06 26.72
CA SER A 18 33.12 -17.49 25.94
C SER A 18 33.26 -16.66 24.67
N ILE A 19 34.49 -16.28 24.35
CA ILE A 19 34.85 -15.55 23.13
C ILE A 19 36.02 -16.32 22.51
N ASN A 20 35.85 -16.76 21.26
CA ASN A 20 36.94 -17.37 20.48
C ASN A 20 37.52 -16.30 19.53
N ASP A 21 38.81 -16.01 19.68
CA ASP A 21 39.60 -15.10 18.84
C ASP A 21 40.62 -15.85 17.97
N ASP A 22 40.45 -17.16 17.81
CA ASP A 22 41.34 -18.07 17.09
C ASP A 22 42.81 -18.03 17.60
N GLY A 23 43.00 -17.65 18.86
CA GLY A 23 44.31 -17.61 19.52
C GLY A 23 45.13 -16.37 19.18
N VAL A 24 44.57 -15.41 18.44
CA VAL A 24 45.19 -14.11 18.17
C VAL A 24 44.34 -13.03 18.84
N GLN A 25 44.95 -12.33 19.81
CA GLN A 25 44.29 -11.25 20.53
C GLN A 25 43.77 -10.19 19.56
N GLY A 26 42.44 -10.06 19.47
CA GLY A 26 41.77 -8.98 18.74
C GLY A 26 41.44 -7.78 19.64
N GLY A 27 40.71 -6.80 19.11
CA GLY A 27 40.18 -5.68 19.90
C GLY A 27 39.16 -6.14 20.94
N ASN A 28 38.92 -5.30 21.96
CA ASN A 28 38.10 -5.63 23.13
C ASN A 28 38.65 -6.83 23.96
N TYR A 29 39.90 -7.26 23.74
CA TYR A 29 40.55 -8.31 24.53
C TYR A 29 40.70 -7.92 26.00
N ASN A 30 40.96 -6.63 26.26
CA ASN A 30 41.05 -6.07 27.61
C ASN A 30 39.69 -5.61 28.16
N ASN A 31 38.57 -5.97 27.51
CA ASN A 31 37.22 -5.47 27.80
C ASN A 31 37.09 -3.94 27.71
N ASP A 32 37.87 -3.31 26.82
CA ASP A 32 37.92 -1.86 26.59
C ASP A 32 36.95 -1.37 25.48
N GLY A 33 36.15 -2.26 24.90
CA GLY A 33 35.16 -1.93 23.88
C GLY A 33 33.93 -1.21 24.40
N ALA A 34 33.61 -1.35 25.69
CA ALA A 34 32.52 -0.62 26.35
C ALA A 34 33.04 0.76 26.80
N THR A 35 33.07 1.72 25.88
CA THR A 35 33.63 3.06 26.12
C THR A 35 32.58 4.07 26.58
N GLY A 36 31.30 3.82 26.31
CA GLY A 36 30.19 4.62 26.83
C GLY A 36 29.87 4.33 28.30
N THR A 37 29.37 5.32 29.02
CA THR A 37 28.85 5.13 30.40
C THR A 37 27.75 4.08 30.40
N ASN A 38 27.84 3.09 31.31
CA ASN A 38 26.90 1.97 31.44
C ASN A 38 26.76 1.10 30.17
N ALA A 39 27.77 1.09 29.29
CA ALA A 39 27.72 0.32 28.06
C ALA A 39 28.12 -1.16 28.27
N ILE A 40 27.74 -2.02 27.32
CA ILE A 40 28.13 -3.43 27.28
C ILE A 40 28.74 -3.75 25.91
N ALA A 41 29.94 -4.31 25.87
CA ALA A 41 30.57 -4.76 24.62
C ALA A 41 31.07 -6.20 24.76
N VAL A 42 30.44 -7.14 24.07
CA VAL A 42 30.77 -8.58 24.13
C VAL A 42 31.13 -9.09 22.73
N GLY A 43 32.36 -9.55 22.57
CA GLY A 43 32.88 -10.12 21.33
C GLY A 43 34.18 -9.43 20.88
N VAL A 44 34.92 -10.13 20.01
CA VAL A 44 36.18 -9.62 19.44
C VAL A 44 35.88 -8.38 18.60
N ASN A 45 36.57 -7.27 18.84
CA ASN A 45 36.33 -5.96 18.21
C ASN A 45 34.92 -5.39 18.43
N ALA A 46 34.14 -5.88 19.39
CA ALA A 46 32.87 -5.24 19.73
C ALA A 46 33.13 -3.85 20.34
N THR A 47 32.33 -2.86 20.00
CA THR A 47 32.44 -1.49 20.52
C THR A 47 31.06 -0.95 20.87
N ALA A 48 30.89 -0.51 22.10
CA ALA A 48 29.69 0.15 22.60
C ALA A 48 30.08 1.52 23.13
N GLY A 49 29.94 2.54 22.27
CA GLY A 49 30.45 3.89 22.50
C GLY A 49 29.42 4.87 23.04
N GLY A 50 28.13 4.61 22.82
CA GLY A 50 27.07 5.47 23.36
C GLY A 50 26.80 5.21 24.84
N THR A 51 26.29 6.22 25.56
CA THR A 51 25.78 6.02 26.93
C THR A 51 24.64 5.01 26.92
N ASN A 52 24.65 4.04 27.84
CA ASN A 52 23.69 2.92 27.92
C ASN A 52 23.62 2.04 26.65
N SER A 53 24.64 2.05 25.79
CA SER A 53 24.66 1.25 24.55
C SER A 53 25.04 -0.20 24.79
N SER A 54 24.73 -1.10 23.86
CA SER A 54 25.06 -2.52 23.95
C SER A 54 25.45 -3.10 22.61
N ALA A 55 26.65 -3.68 22.51
CA ALA A 55 27.18 -4.33 21.32
C ALA A 55 27.50 -5.80 21.60
N TYR A 56 26.91 -6.72 20.83
CA TYR A 56 27.05 -8.16 20.96
C TYR A 56 27.41 -8.79 19.62
N GLY A 57 28.64 -9.31 19.51
CA GLY A 57 29.13 -9.99 18.31
C GLY A 57 30.47 -9.45 17.81
N ASN A 58 31.16 -10.22 16.99
CA ASN A 58 32.43 -9.77 16.40
C ASN A 58 32.20 -8.52 15.54
N LYS A 59 32.97 -7.45 15.80
CA LYS A 59 32.83 -6.14 15.13
C LYS A 59 31.44 -5.47 15.29
N ALA A 60 30.61 -5.90 16.24
CA ALA A 60 29.36 -5.20 16.53
C ALA A 60 29.68 -3.79 17.04
N ASN A 61 29.02 -2.77 16.52
CA ASN A 61 29.24 -1.37 16.86
C ASN A 61 27.93 -0.70 17.29
N ALA A 62 27.81 -0.35 18.57
CA ALA A 62 26.71 0.44 19.11
C ALA A 62 27.23 1.84 19.49
N ALA A 63 27.34 2.72 18.50
CA ALA A 63 27.91 4.06 18.69
C ALA A 63 26.90 5.09 19.19
N GLY A 64 25.60 4.88 18.93
CA GLY A 64 24.54 5.79 19.39
C GLY A 64 24.22 5.63 20.88
N ASN A 65 23.78 6.70 21.54
CA ASN A 65 23.27 6.61 22.91
C ASN A 65 22.07 5.67 22.97
N ALA A 66 22.02 4.79 23.96
CA ALA A 66 21.02 3.73 24.12
C ALA A 66 20.85 2.83 22.87
N ALA A 67 21.86 2.75 22.01
CA ALA A 67 21.82 1.91 20.82
C ALA A 67 22.13 0.44 21.15
N THR A 68 21.53 -0.48 20.39
CA THR A 68 21.81 -1.93 20.48
C THR A 68 22.27 -2.48 19.14
N ALA A 69 23.45 -3.10 19.11
CA ALA A 69 23.97 -3.81 17.94
C ALA A 69 24.14 -5.30 18.27
N LEU A 70 23.43 -6.18 17.57
CA LEU A 70 23.42 -7.63 17.79
C LEU A 70 23.75 -8.37 16.49
N GLY A 71 24.95 -8.94 16.38
CA GLY A 71 25.40 -9.74 15.25
C GLY A 71 26.79 -9.36 14.74
N TYR A 72 27.38 -10.22 13.89
CA TYR A 72 28.66 -9.93 13.24
C TYR A 72 28.54 -8.64 12.41
N SER A 73 29.37 -7.64 12.70
CA SER A 73 29.37 -6.34 12.03
C SER A 73 28.01 -5.60 12.05
N ALA A 74 27.14 -5.87 13.02
CA ALA A 74 25.93 -5.08 13.23
C ALA A 74 26.32 -3.65 13.66
N ASN A 75 25.67 -2.62 13.12
CA ASN A 75 26.08 -1.23 13.26
C ASN A 75 24.89 -0.33 13.65
N ALA A 76 24.77 0.02 14.93
CA ALA A 76 23.72 0.88 15.47
C ALA A 76 24.33 2.23 15.86
N THR A 77 24.26 3.22 14.97
CA THR A 77 24.90 4.54 15.15
C THR A 77 23.92 5.66 15.52
N GLY A 78 22.62 5.48 15.27
CA GLY A 78 21.60 6.45 15.70
C GLY A 78 21.32 6.36 17.20
N ALA A 79 20.87 7.45 17.82
CA ALA A 79 20.40 7.41 19.20
C ALA A 79 19.15 6.51 19.31
N ASN A 80 19.03 5.71 20.38
CA ASN A 80 17.95 4.72 20.58
C ASN A 80 17.79 3.72 19.42
N SER A 81 18.82 3.52 18.60
CA SER A 81 18.73 2.64 17.42
C SER A 81 18.96 1.18 17.77
N SER A 82 18.44 0.26 16.96
CA SER A 82 18.62 -1.18 17.13
C SER A 82 18.98 -1.84 15.80
N ALA A 83 20.18 -2.43 15.71
CA ALA A 83 20.64 -3.20 14.55
C ALA A 83 20.79 -4.67 14.95
N MET A 84 19.93 -5.54 14.42
CA MET A 84 19.88 -6.97 14.72
C MET A 84 20.07 -7.80 13.46
N GLY A 85 21.22 -8.46 13.33
CA GLY A 85 21.58 -9.29 12.19
C GLY A 85 22.97 -8.97 11.65
N VAL A 86 23.53 -9.93 10.92
CA VAL A 86 24.88 -9.80 10.33
C VAL A 86 24.92 -8.62 9.35
N GLY A 87 25.79 -7.65 9.59
CA GLY A 87 25.91 -6.45 8.76
C GLY A 87 24.68 -5.54 8.75
N SER A 88 23.73 -5.72 9.67
CA SER A 88 22.58 -4.83 9.82
C SER A 88 23.06 -3.43 10.22
N THR A 89 22.41 -2.38 9.72
CA THR A 89 22.77 -0.98 10.00
C THR A 89 21.53 -0.19 10.40
N ALA A 90 21.50 0.33 11.63
CA ALA A 90 20.50 1.26 12.11
C ALA A 90 21.17 2.62 12.40
N SER A 91 21.13 3.51 11.42
CA SER A 91 21.86 4.79 11.45
C SER A 91 20.98 6.00 11.74
N GLY A 92 19.67 5.90 11.53
CA GLY A 92 18.70 6.91 11.94
C GLY A 92 18.43 6.87 13.45
N ASP A 93 18.12 8.03 14.04
CA ASP A 93 17.67 8.08 15.44
C ASP A 93 16.34 7.34 15.60
N ASN A 94 16.21 6.53 16.64
CA ASN A 94 15.10 5.62 16.90
C ASN A 94 14.86 4.58 15.78
N ALA A 95 15.83 4.36 14.89
CA ALA A 95 15.70 3.41 13.81
C ALA A 95 15.90 1.97 14.28
N THR A 96 15.19 1.03 13.66
CA THR A 96 15.32 -0.41 13.93
C THR A 96 15.58 -1.17 12.63
N ALA A 97 16.71 -1.86 12.54
CA ALA A 97 17.06 -2.74 11.42
C ALA A 97 17.12 -4.19 11.91
N VAL A 98 16.27 -5.06 11.36
CA VAL A 98 16.18 -6.49 11.73
C VAL A 98 16.32 -7.35 10.49
N GLY A 99 17.45 -8.05 10.37
CA GLY A 99 17.80 -8.91 9.24
C GLY A 99 19.24 -8.73 8.80
N ALA A 100 19.83 -9.76 8.20
CA ALA A 100 21.19 -9.65 7.65
C ALA A 100 21.22 -8.59 6.54
N GLY A 101 22.13 -7.62 6.64
CA GLY A 101 22.23 -6.51 5.68
C GLY A 101 21.04 -5.55 5.67
N ALA A 102 20.11 -5.63 6.63
CA ALA A 102 19.00 -4.67 6.73
C ALA A 102 19.55 -3.27 7.06
N ILE A 103 19.06 -2.24 6.37
CA ILE A 103 19.48 -0.83 6.54
C ILE A 103 18.26 0.01 6.95
N ALA A 104 18.33 0.65 8.11
CA ALA A 104 17.37 1.63 8.58
C ALA A 104 18.10 2.97 8.81
N SER A 105 18.01 3.89 7.84
CA SER A 105 18.70 5.18 7.85
C SER A 105 17.77 6.38 8.06
N GLY A 106 16.46 6.22 7.84
CA GLY A 106 15.47 7.22 8.23
C GLY A 106 15.31 7.29 9.75
N ARG A 107 14.98 8.46 10.30
CA ARG A 107 14.62 8.60 11.72
C ARG A 107 13.30 7.88 11.99
N ASN A 108 13.19 7.22 13.14
CA ASN A 108 12.00 6.47 13.53
C ASN A 108 11.56 5.46 12.44
N SER A 109 12.52 4.92 11.69
CA SER A 109 12.26 3.95 10.61
C SER A 109 12.46 2.51 11.09
N VAL A 110 11.80 1.57 10.44
CA VAL A 110 11.94 0.13 10.69
C VAL A 110 12.25 -0.57 9.38
N SER A 111 13.40 -1.23 9.29
CA SER A 111 13.76 -2.11 8.17
C SER A 111 13.67 -3.56 8.64
N LEU A 112 12.76 -4.33 8.05
CA LEU A 112 12.48 -5.71 8.44
C LEU A 112 12.73 -6.67 7.28
N GLY A 113 13.64 -7.62 7.49
CA GLY A 113 14.04 -8.64 6.53
C GLY A 113 15.45 -8.43 5.98
N LYS A 114 16.04 -9.51 5.46
CA LYS A 114 17.38 -9.47 4.83
C LYS A 114 17.41 -8.46 3.68
N ASP A 115 18.44 -7.61 3.66
CA ASP A 115 18.66 -6.59 2.62
C ASP A 115 17.48 -5.61 2.41
N SER A 116 16.59 -5.45 3.41
CA SER A 116 15.56 -4.42 3.40
C SER A 116 16.17 -3.04 3.63
N VAL A 117 15.55 -2.00 3.06
CA VAL A 117 16.00 -0.62 3.17
C VAL A 117 14.85 0.26 3.60
N ALA A 118 15.00 0.94 4.74
CA ALA A 118 14.11 2.00 5.24
C ALA A 118 14.91 3.30 5.36
N ASP A 119 14.92 4.10 4.29
CA ASP A 119 15.68 5.35 4.17
C ASP A 119 14.82 6.63 4.35
N GLU A 120 13.51 6.47 4.50
CA GLU A 120 12.57 7.55 4.81
C GLU A 120 12.20 7.59 6.31
N ASP A 121 12.06 8.79 6.86
CA ASP A 121 11.62 9.01 8.25
C ASP A 121 10.21 8.46 8.49
N ASN A 122 9.96 7.85 9.65
CA ASN A 122 8.64 7.32 10.08
C ASN A 122 8.04 6.24 9.16
N THR A 123 8.86 5.35 8.59
CA THR A 123 8.40 4.28 7.70
C THR A 123 8.73 2.89 8.23
N VAL A 124 7.98 1.88 7.75
CA VAL A 124 8.33 0.47 7.90
C VAL A 124 8.55 -0.11 6.51
N SER A 125 9.77 -0.57 6.24
CA SER A 125 10.12 -1.24 4.98
C SER A 125 10.23 -2.75 5.18
N LEU A 126 9.59 -3.49 4.29
CA LEU A 126 9.64 -4.95 4.23
C LEU A 126 10.55 -5.46 3.11
N GLY A 127 11.29 -4.59 2.43
CA GLY A 127 12.10 -4.95 1.26
C GLY A 127 12.98 -3.81 0.77
N SER A 128 13.39 -3.89 -0.48
CA SER A 128 14.11 -2.83 -1.19
C SER A 128 13.62 -2.78 -2.64
N ALA A 129 13.98 -1.73 -3.37
CA ALA A 129 13.55 -1.56 -4.76
C ALA A 129 13.90 -2.81 -5.61
N GLY A 130 12.89 -3.41 -6.23
CA GLY A 130 13.01 -4.64 -7.02
C GLY A 130 13.11 -5.94 -6.20
N ASN A 131 13.07 -5.85 -4.87
CA ASN A 131 13.08 -6.98 -3.93
C ASN A 131 11.93 -6.84 -2.92
N GLU A 132 10.74 -6.50 -3.41
CA GLU A 132 9.55 -6.33 -2.60
C GLU A 132 9.09 -7.66 -2.00
N ARG A 133 8.51 -7.60 -0.80
CA ARG A 133 7.91 -8.77 -0.14
C ARG A 133 6.41 -8.67 -0.12
N ARG A 134 5.76 -9.83 -0.20
CA ARG A 134 4.32 -9.93 0.04
C ARG A 134 4.06 -9.87 1.54
N LEU A 135 3.14 -9.00 1.95
CA LEU A 135 2.51 -9.04 3.26
C LEU A 135 1.26 -9.93 3.17
N THR A 136 1.23 -11.05 3.88
CA THR A 136 0.16 -12.05 3.83
C THR A 136 -0.56 -12.17 5.17
N ASN A 137 -1.74 -12.80 5.17
CA ASN A 137 -2.60 -12.97 6.35
C ASN A 137 -3.08 -11.63 6.97
N VAL A 138 -3.28 -10.62 6.12
CA VAL A 138 -3.82 -9.32 6.52
C VAL A 138 -5.34 -9.38 6.59
N ALA A 139 -5.90 -9.22 7.79
CA ALA A 139 -7.33 -9.06 7.98
C ALA A 139 -7.83 -7.76 7.32
N PRO A 140 -9.12 -7.65 6.95
CA PRO A 140 -9.67 -6.41 6.42
C PRO A 140 -9.49 -5.24 7.38
N GLY A 141 -9.09 -4.08 6.86
CA GLY A 141 -8.97 -2.86 7.67
C GLY A 141 -10.32 -2.37 8.20
N ILE A 142 -10.33 -1.82 9.41
CA ILE A 142 -11.53 -1.33 10.13
C ILE A 142 -11.46 0.20 10.28
N ASN A 143 -10.30 0.72 10.66
CA ASN A 143 -10.07 2.16 10.83
C ASN A 143 -9.53 2.80 9.55
N PRO A 144 -9.62 4.15 9.40
CA PRO A 144 -9.15 4.84 8.20
C PRO A 144 -7.65 4.70 7.88
N THR A 145 -6.83 4.33 8.85
CA THR A 145 -5.37 4.16 8.71
C THR A 145 -4.93 2.69 8.70
N ASP A 146 -5.88 1.75 8.66
CA ASP A 146 -5.54 0.33 8.57
C ASP A 146 -5.14 -0.05 7.14
N GLY A 147 -4.28 -1.06 7.01
CA GLY A 147 -3.95 -1.64 5.72
C GLY A 147 -5.18 -2.28 5.05
N VAL A 148 -5.29 -2.11 3.74
CA VAL A 148 -6.36 -2.73 2.92
C VAL A 148 -5.85 -4.05 2.34
N ASN A 149 -6.67 -5.10 2.40
CA ASN A 149 -6.34 -6.38 1.77
C ASN A 149 -7.04 -6.57 0.41
N MET A 150 -6.70 -7.65 -0.30
CA MET A 150 -7.21 -7.89 -1.66
C MET A 150 -8.73 -8.10 -1.74
N SER A 151 -9.39 -8.61 -0.71
CA SER A 151 -10.85 -8.81 -0.75
C SER A 151 -11.60 -7.48 -0.70
N GLN A 152 -11.10 -6.49 0.05
CA GLN A 152 -11.64 -5.14 0.06
C GLN A 152 -11.48 -4.46 -1.31
N LEU A 153 -10.30 -4.58 -1.95
CA LEU A 153 -10.07 -4.03 -3.30
C LEU A 153 -10.97 -4.71 -4.36
N GLN A 154 -11.14 -6.03 -4.30
CA GLN A 154 -12.07 -6.75 -5.17
C GLN A 154 -13.52 -6.30 -4.95
N GLY A 155 -13.90 -5.99 -3.71
CA GLY A 155 -15.20 -5.40 -3.39
C GLY A 155 -15.42 -4.04 -4.08
N VAL A 156 -14.40 -3.19 -4.11
CA VAL A 156 -14.42 -1.92 -4.85
C VAL A 156 -14.53 -2.16 -6.37
N GLN A 157 -13.74 -3.08 -6.92
CA GLN A 157 -13.76 -3.42 -8.35
C GLN A 157 -15.14 -3.92 -8.81
N ASN A 158 -15.79 -4.77 -8.02
CA ASN A 158 -17.13 -5.29 -8.32
C ASN A 158 -18.19 -4.18 -8.29
N SER A 159 -18.13 -3.31 -7.28
CA SER A 159 -19.01 -2.14 -7.16
C SER A 159 -18.87 -1.19 -8.35
N LEU A 160 -17.63 -0.98 -8.81
CA LEU A 160 -17.34 -0.14 -9.99
C LEU A 160 -17.87 -0.78 -11.28
N ASN A 161 -17.63 -2.07 -11.49
CA ASN A 161 -18.12 -2.78 -12.67
C ASN A 161 -19.66 -2.73 -12.76
N ASN A 162 -20.36 -2.90 -11.65
CA ASN A 162 -21.81 -2.79 -11.60
C ASN A 162 -22.29 -1.37 -11.93
N SER A 163 -21.59 -0.36 -11.43
CA SER A 163 -21.89 1.05 -11.72
C SER A 163 -21.70 1.37 -13.19
N ILE A 164 -20.60 0.93 -13.81
CA ILE A 164 -20.32 1.10 -15.25
C ILE A 164 -21.39 0.41 -16.09
N ASN A 165 -21.76 -0.83 -15.76
CA ASN A 165 -22.80 -1.56 -16.47
C ASN A 165 -24.17 -0.86 -16.37
N SER A 166 -24.47 -0.25 -15.22
CA SER A 166 -25.68 0.56 -15.02
C SER A 166 -25.68 1.81 -15.89
N VAL A 167 -24.54 2.53 -15.95
CA VAL A 167 -24.38 3.71 -16.81
C VAL A 167 -24.48 3.33 -18.28
N ALA A 168 -23.81 2.27 -18.72
CA ALA A 168 -23.85 1.78 -20.10
C ALA A 168 -25.28 1.43 -20.53
N ARG A 169 -26.03 0.71 -19.67
CA ARG A 169 -27.44 0.40 -19.92
C ARG A 169 -28.30 1.65 -20.08
N LYS A 170 -28.15 2.64 -19.19
CA LYS A 170 -28.88 3.91 -19.26
C LYS A 170 -28.55 4.70 -20.52
N ALA A 171 -27.27 4.78 -20.88
CA ALA A 171 -26.84 5.46 -22.08
C ALA A 171 -27.38 4.78 -23.35
N TYR A 172 -27.18 3.47 -23.49
CA TYR A 172 -27.60 2.74 -24.69
C TYR A 172 -29.13 2.65 -24.81
N GLY A 173 -29.84 2.43 -23.70
CA GLY A 173 -31.30 2.49 -23.68
C GLY A 173 -31.84 3.87 -24.04
N GLY A 174 -31.19 4.94 -23.56
CA GLY A 174 -31.53 6.33 -23.92
C GLY A 174 -31.33 6.63 -25.40
N VAL A 175 -30.21 6.18 -26.00
CA VAL A 175 -29.95 6.32 -27.44
C VAL A 175 -30.96 5.53 -28.28
N ALA A 176 -31.29 4.31 -27.87
CA ALA A 176 -32.34 3.53 -28.51
C ALA A 176 -33.69 4.24 -28.43
N ALA A 177 -34.07 4.78 -27.27
CA ALA A 177 -35.33 5.50 -27.08
C ALA A 177 -35.40 6.78 -27.94
N ALA A 178 -34.31 7.54 -28.01
CA ALA A 178 -34.20 8.70 -28.89
C ALA A 178 -34.32 8.30 -30.37
N THR A 179 -33.71 7.19 -30.77
CA THR A 179 -33.82 6.66 -32.14
C THR A 179 -35.25 6.22 -32.46
N ALA A 180 -35.93 5.53 -31.53
CA ALA A 180 -37.32 5.13 -31.68
C ALA A 180 -38.25 6.34 -31.88
N LEU A 181 -38.00 7.45 -31.17
CA LEU A 181 -38.76 8.70 -31.35
C LEU A 181 -38.63 9.29 -32.76
N THR A 182 -37.51 9.07 -33.45
CA THR A 182 -37.32 9.57 -34.83
C THR A 182 -38.08 8.77 -35.89
N MET A 183 -38.52 7.55 -35.56
CA MET A 183 -39.22 6.66 -36.48
C MET A 183 -40.74 6.77 -36.41
N ILE A 184 -41.28 7.69 -35.59
CA ILE A 184 -42.72 7.94 -35.51
C ILE A 184 -43.19 8.69 -36.77
N PRO A 185 -44.15 8.16 -37.53
CA PRO A 185 -44.64 8.80 -38.76
C PRO A 185 -45.24 10.20 -38.52
N ASP A 186 -44.99 11.12 -39.46
CA ASP A 186 -45.56 12.48 -39.46
C ASP A 186 -47.05 12.46 -39.93
N VAL A 187 -47.76 13.57 -39.74
CA VAL A 187 -49.14 13.76 -40.20
C VAL A 187 -49.20 14.10 -41.70
N ASP A 188 -49.92 13.26 -42.45
CA ASP A 188 -50.15 13.39 -43.89
C ASP A 188 -50.86 14.69 -44.30
N GLN A 189 -50.76 15.04 -45.58
CA GLN A 189 -51.39 16.24 -46.12
C GLN A 189 -52.93 16.19 -46.01
N GLY A 190 -53.54 17.28 -45.54
CA GLY A 190 -54.98 17.38 -45.33
C GLY A 190 -55.50 16.69 -44.06
N LYS A 191 -54.62 16.08 -43.24
CA LYS A 191 -54.94 15.53 -41.92
C LYS A 191 -54.41 16.45 -40.81
N THR A 192 -55.08 16.45 -39.66
CA THR A 192 -54.80 17.36 -38.53
C THR A 192 -54.02 16.72 -37.40
N LEU A 193 -54.07 15.39 -37.25
CA LEU A 193 -53.41 14.65 -36.18
C LEU A 193 -52.89 13.30 -36.68
N SER A 194 -51.71 12.91 -36.22
CA SER A 194 -51.12 11.57 -36.33
C SER A 194 -50.67 11.10 -34.96
N VAL A 195 -50.88 9.83 -34.65
CA VAL A 195 -50.35 9.14 -33.46
C VAL A 195 -49.62 7.90 -33.97
N GLY A 196 -48.39 7.71 -33.52
CA GLY A 196 -47.56 6.62 -34.00
C GLY A 196 -46.74 5.97 -32.90
N ILE A 197 -46.29 4.75 -33.20
CA ILE A 197 -45.36 3.98 -32.39
C ILE A 197 -44.08 3.76 -33.18
N GLY A 198 -42.93 4.02 -32.55
CA GLY A 198 -41.61 3.75 -33.08
C GLY A 198 -40.91 2.66 -32.28
N GLY A 199 -40.02 1.91 -32.92
CA GLY A 199 -39.17 0.92 -32.26
C GLY A 199 -37.73 1.08 -32.74
N ALA A 200 -36.77 0.90 -31.84
CA ALA A 200 -35.35 0.93 -32.18
C ALA A 200 -34.55 0.01 -31.25
N SER A 201 -33.35 -0.35 -31.71
CA SER A 201 -32.36 -1.10 -30.93
C SER A 201 -30.98 -0.48 -31.14
N TYR A 202 -30.19 -0.39 -30.08
CA TYR A 202 -28.81 0.09 -30.12
C TYR A 202 -27.93 -0.73 -29.17
N GLN A 203 -26.85 -1.33 -29.69
CA GLN A 203 -25.90 -2.16 -28.92
C GLN A 203 -26.58 -3.25 -28.06
N GLY A 204 -27.64 -3.87 -28.60
CA GLY A 204 -28.42 -4.91 -27.90
C GLY A 204 -29.49 -4.38 -26.93
N TYR A 205 -29.64 -3.07 -26.79
CA TYR A 205 -30.71 -2.45 -25.97
C TYR A 205 -31.86 -1.98 -26.87
N GLY A 206 -33.05 -2.54 -26.64
CA GLY A 206 -34.27 -2.14 -27.33
C GLY A 206 -35.01 -1.00 -26.63
N ALA A 207 -35.72 -0.21 -27.41
CA ALA A 207 -36.64 0.81 -26.93
C ALA A 207 -37.84 0.95 -27.87
N THR A 208 -38.96 1.39 -27.32
CA THR A 208 -40.17 1.76 -28.05
C THR A 208 -40.45 3.24 -27.81
N ALA A 209 -41.19 3.88 -28.68
CA ALA A 209 -41.62 5.26 -28.48
C ALA A 209 -43.06 5.44 -28.92
N ILE A 210 -43.80 6.28 -28.22
CA ILE A 210 -45.13 6.72 -28.62
C ILE A 210 -45.09 8.23 -28.73
N GLY A 211 -45.70 8.76 -29.78
CA GLY A 211 -45.78 10.19 -29.98
C GLY A 211 -46.92 10.58 -30.90
N PHE A 212 -47.18 11.87 -30.94
CA PHE A 212 -48.16 12.46 -31.81
C PHE A 212 -47.56 13.65 -32.55
N THR A 213 -48.09 13.89 -33.75
CA THR A 213 -47.83 15.10 -34.52
C THR A 213 -49.15 15.75 -34.88
N ALA A 214 -49.31 17.02 -34.52
CA ALA A 214 -50.49 17.82 -34.79
C ALA A 214 -50.15 18.92 -35.81
N ARG A 215 -50.99 19.04 -36.84
CA ARG A 215 -50.94 20.14 -37.80
C ARG A 215 -51.91 21.23 -37.35
N ILE A 216 -51.37 22.38 -36.95
CA ILE A 216 -52.15 23.50 -36.42
C ILE A 216 -52.69 24.36 -37.55
N THR A 217 -51.86 24.63 -38.56
CA THR A 217 -52.24 25.32 -39.81
C THR A 217 -51.61 24.59 -41.00
N SER A 218 -51.90 25.01 -42.23
CA SER A 218 -51.24 24.45 -43.43
C SER A 218 -49.71 24.49 -43.35
N ASN A 219 -49.18 25.44 -42.57
CA ASN A 219 -47.77 25.75 -42.49
C ASN A 219 -47.13 25.38 -41.15
N LEU A 220 -47.91 25.18 -40.07
CA LEU A 220 -47.41 24.94 -38.71
C LEU A 220 -47.70 23.51 -38.24
N LYS A 221 -46.66 22.79 -37.81
CA LYS A 221 -46.76 21.48 -37.17
C LYS A 221 -46.08 21.48 -35.79
N VAL A 222 -46.60 20.66 -34.87
CA VAL A 222 -46.02 20.39 -33.56
C VAL A 222 -45.98 18.88 -33.35
N ARG A 223 -44.87 18.37 -32.80
CA ARG A 223 -44.70 16.97 -32.42
C ARG A 223 -44.31 16.83 -30.97
N ALA A 224 -44.76 15.77 -30.32
CA ALA A 224 -44.33 15.38 -28.99
C ALA A 224 -44.29 13.85 -28.88
N GLY A 225 -43.39 13.33 -28.06
CA GLY A 225 -43.31 11.90 -27.83
C GLY A 225 -42.49 11.51 -26.62
N VAL A 226 -42.69 10.27 -26.20
CA VAL A 226 -41.96 9.61 -25.12
C VAL A 226 -41.33 8.34 -25.67
N GLY A 227 -40.02 8.20 -25.53
CA GLY A 227 -39.28 6.97 -25.79
C GLY A 227 -39.07 6.21 -24.49
N ILE A 228 -39.40 4.92 -24.46
CA ILE A 228 -39.33 4.03 -23.30
C ILE A 228 -38.33 2.92 -23.61
N SER A 229 -37.35 2.72 -22.72
CA SER A 229 -36.36 1.65 -22.79
C SER A 229 -36.31 0.88 -21.47
N SER A 230 -35.59 -0.24 -21.45
CA SER A 230 -35.31 -1.00 -20.21
C SER A 230 -34.54 -0.19 -19.15
N ALA A 231 -34.00 0.98 -19.51
CA ALA A 231 -33.20 1.82 -18.64
C ALA A 231 -33.92 3.11 -18.18
N GLY A 232 -35.12 3.38 -18.69
CA GLY A 232 -35.91 4.56 -18.37
C GLY A 232 -36.59 5.18 -19.58
N SER A 233 -37.20 6.35 -19.35
CA SER A 233 -37.96 7.10 -20.36
C SER A 233 -37.24 8.39 -20.79
N SER A 234 -37.41 8.76 -22.04
CA SER A 234 -36.93 10.00 -22.66
C SER A 234 -38.12 10.74 -23.25
N TYR A 235 -38.09 12.07 -23.24
CA TYR A 235 -39.20 12.91 -23.68
C TYR A 235 -38.68 13.91 -24.71
N GLY A 236 -39.45 14.17 -25.76
CA GLY A 236 -39.08 15.13 -26.79
C GLY A 236 -40.30 15.88 -27.31
N VAL A 237 -40.11 17.17 -27.58
CA VAL A 237 -41.10 18.04 -28.24
C VAL A 237 -40.41 18.83 -29.35
N GLY A 238 -41.13 19.19 -30.39
CA GLY A 238 -40.61 20.01 -31.49
C GLY A 238 -41.72 20.66 -32.29
N ALA A 239 -41.40 21.73 -33.02
CA ALA A 239 -42.33 22.40 -33.92
C ALA A 239 -41.62 22.75 -35.23
N SER A 240 -42.37 22.85 -36.32
CA SER A 240 -41.86 23.27 -37.62
C SER A 240 -42.85 24.19 -38.33
N TYR A 241 -42.32 25.17 -39.07
CA TYR A 241 -43.08 26.09 -39.91
C TYR A 241 -42.56 26.02 -41.36
N GLN A 242 -43.45 25.91 -42.33
CA GLN A 242 -43.13 25.83 -43.77
C GLN A 242 -43.75 27.03 -44.51
N TRP A 243 -43.04 27.59 -45.49
CA TRP A 243 -43.47 28.72 -46.32
C TRP A 243 -43.34 28.39 -47.81
#